data_AF-A0A7S0NDL5-F1
#
_entry.id   AF-A0A7S0NDL5-F1
#
_cell.length_a   1.000
_cell.length_b   1.000
_cell.length_c   1.000
_cell.angle_alpha   90.00
_cell.angle_beta   90.00
_cell.angle_gamma   90.00
#
_symmetry.space_group_name_H-M   'P 1'
#
loop_
_entity.id
_entity.type
_entity.pdbx_description
1 polymer ?
#
loop_
_entity_poly.entity_id
_entity_poly.type
_entity_poly.pdbx_seq_one_letter_code
_entity_poly.pdbx_strand_id
1 'polypeptide(L)'
;SESATSRELKAVDSENAKNLQADNWRLMQLYKSTADPAHPFHKFGTGNLSTLRDRPEDVVGLELRATPGGDVALKLRPQHRAPVSVRESLVAFHRTHYSANAMRLVVVGREDLDTLQAWVVPLFSKVPNIDRLPPVWGTLPYGPAQLGRELKVVPVRDLRTLSVWWALPPLRPLYRSKPHRILSHLLGHEGEGSLLSLLKSKGWCDALSAGETNSNSDFALFEVQMDLSPQGDAHVDEILPLIFQYLTMLRASAPLPRWVFDECAAIGEMGFRFKDVDEPQDAACGYAQALQLLPPQEVLSAGYLYEEYDPAAIEAMLHRLTPEACCVTHASRSCAGVATQREPWYGTAHRCAPIEPAALARWATDAPHPALRL
;
A
#
# COMPACT_ATOMS: atom_id res chain seq x y z
N SER A 1 8.10 17.49 -27.15
CA SER A 1 8.44 18.91 -27.45
C SER A 1 8.10 19.74 -26.21
N GLU A 2 8.66 20.95 -26.06
CA GLU A 2 8.36 21.81 -24.90
C GLU A 2 6.87 22.19 -24.80
N SER A 3 6.24 22.46 -25.95
CA SER A 3 4.79 22.68 -26.03
C SER A 3 3.97 21.48 -25.50
N ALA A 4 4.39 20.25 -25.81
CA ALA A 4 3.74 19.06 -25.26
C ALA A 4 3.97 18.96 -23.75
N THR A 5 5.20 19.16 -23.26
CA THR A 5 5.51 19.14 -21.83
C THR A 5 4.61 20.09 -21.04
N SER A 6 4.46 21.34 -21.48
CA SER A 6 3.59 22.32 -20.80
C SER A 6 2.11 21.94 -20.78
N ARG A 7 1.61 21.24 -21.82
CA ARG A 7 0.23 20.72 -21.85
C ARG A 7 0.06 19.54 -20.90
N GLU A 8 0.99 18.58 -20.94
CA GLU A 8 0.94 17.40 -20.08
C GLU A 8 1.07 17.76 -18.59
N LEU A 9 1.85 18.79 -18.23
CA LEU A 9 1.92 19.28 -16.85
C LEU A 9 0.56 19.74 -16.31
N LYS A 10 -0.26 20.40 -17.15
CA LYS A 10 -1.62 20.80 -16.77
C LYS A 10 -2.56 19.60 -16.66
N ALA A 11 -2.35 18.57 -17.48
CA ALA A 11 -3.14 17.34 -17.40
C ALA A 11 -2.87 16.62 -16.06
N VAL A 12 -1.60 16.47 -15.66
CA VAL A 12 -1.21 15.90 -14.36
C VAL A 12 -1.78 16.71 -13.20
N ASP A 13 -1.73 18.04 -13.28
CA ASP A 13 -2.31 18.91 -12.26
C ASP A 13 -3.83 18.74 -12.12
N SER A 14 -4.54 18.63 -13.24
CA SER A 14 -5.97 18.35 -13.27
C SER A 14 -6.30 16.96 -12.72
N GLU A 15 -5.46 15.96 -12.96
CA GLU A 15 -5.60 14.62 -12.39
C GLU A 15 -5.45 14.67 -10.86
N ASN A 16 -4.42 15.34 -10.35
CA ASN A 16 -4.25 15.54 -8.92
C ASN A 16 -5.44 16.30 -8.30
N ALA A 17 -5.91 17.37 -8.95
CA ALA A 17 -7.05 18.15 -8.50
C ALA A 17 -8.33 17.31 -8.38
N LYS A 18 -8.57 16.38 -9.31
CA LYS A 18 -9.66 15.39 -9.23
C LYS A 18 -9.50 14.48 -8.00
N ASN A 19 -8.28 14.04 -7.71
CA ASN A 19 -7.99 13.12 -6.60
C ASN A 19 -8.12 13.79 -5.22
N LEU A 20 -8.08 15.12 -5.12
CA LEU A 20 -8.21 15.85 -3.84
C LEU A 20 -9.47 15.51 -3.05
N GLN A 21 -10.57 15.18 -3.73
CA GLN A 21 -11.87 14.86 -3.13
C GLN A 21 -12.10 13.35 -2.94
N ALA A 22 -11.14 12.51 -3.34
CA ALA A 22 -11.29 11.06 -3.32
C ALA A 22 -10.61 10.47 -2.07
N ASP A 23 -11.42 9.94 -1.14
CA ASP A 23 -10.94 9.45 0.17
C ASP A 23 -9.83 8.38 0.07
N ASN A 24 -9.87 7.51 -0.94
CA ASN A 24 -8.85 6.49 -1.16
C ASN A 24 -7.47 7.11 -1.46
N TRP A 25 -7.40 8.17 -2.26
CA TRP A 25 -6.15 8.88 -2.55
C TRP A 25 -5.65 9.66 -1.32
N ARG A 26 -6.59 10.27 -0.59
CA ARG A 26 -6.30 11.01 0.65
C ARG A 26 -5.71 10.12 1.74
N LEU A 27 -6.28 8.93 1.93
CA LEU A 27 -5.80 7.92 2.87
C LEU A 27 -4.47 7.32 2.43
N MET A 28 -4.33 6.96 1.14
CA MET A 28 -3.06 6.45 0.61
C MET A 28 -1.91 7.43 0.83
N GLN A 29 -2.11 8.71 0.51
CA GLN A 29 -1.07 9.72 0.73
C GLN A 29 -0.85 9.99 2.22
N LEU A 30 -1.88 9.91 3.07
CA LEU A 30 -1.71 10.00 4.52
C LEU A 30 -0.84 8.86 5.07
N TYR A 31 -1.05 7.61 4.63
CA TYR A 31 -0.20 6.48 5.02
C TYR A 31 1.26 6.75 4.67
N LYS A 32 1.53 7.22 3.44
CA LYS A 32 2.88 7.64 3.02
C LYS A 32 3.46 8.74 3.90
N SER A 33 2.68 9.77 4.21
CA SER A 33 3.12 10.90 5.03
C SER A 33 3.37 10.53 6.51
N THR A 34 2.86 9.38 6.97
CA THR A 34 3.17 8.82 8.31
C THR A 34 4.33 7.81 8.31
N ALA A 35 4.80 7.37 7.15
CA ALA A 35 6.00 6.56 7.03
C ALA A 35 7.27 7.39 7.32
N ASP A 36 8.39 6.72 7.54
CA ASP A 36 9.71 7.34 7.67
C ASP A 36 9.97 8.34 6.53
N PRO A 37 10.16 9.64 6.82
CA PRO A 37 10.44 10.66 5.82
C PRO A 37 11.68 10.40 4.96
N ALA A 38 12.61 9.57 5.43
CA ALA A 38 13.78 9.16 4.66
C ALA A 38 13.46 8.07 3.63
N HIS A 39 12.36 7.32 3.82
CA HIS A 39 11.99 6.23 2.93
C HIS A 39 11.31 6.75 1.64
N PRO A 40 11.63 6.21 0.44
CA PRO A 40 11.00 6.63 -0.81
C PRO A 40 9.47 6.52 -0.85
N PHE A 41 8.89 5.64 -0.03
CA PHE A 41 7.43 5.51 0.09
C PHE A 41 6.75 6.80 0.57
N HIS A 42 7.45 7.67 1.31
CA HIS A 42 6.90 8.95 1.79
C HIS A 42 6.61 9.94 0.65
N LYS A 43 7.18 9.73 -0.55
CA LYS A 43 7.07 10.68 -1.66
C LYS A 43 5.63 10.79 -2.18
N PHE A 44 5.28 12.02 -2.57
CA PHE A 44 4.07 12.29 -3.35
C PHE A 44 4.29 11.84 -4.80
N GLY A 45 3.60 10.77 -5.19
CA GLY A 45 3.84 10.08 -6.45
C GLY A 45 3.15 10.68 -7.67
N THR A 46 1.97 11.28 -7.49
CA THR A 46 1.19 11.86 -8.61
C THR A 46 1.90 13.08 -9.21
N GLY A 47 2.42 13.95 -8.35
CA GLY A 47 2.90 15.26 -8.75
C GLY A 47 1.77 16.23 -9.08
N ASN A 48 2.13 17.50 -9.22
CA ASN A 48 1.26 18.62 -9.62
C ASN A 48 2.15 19.76 -10.14
N LEU A 49 1.55 20.92 -10.46
CA LEU A 49 2.34 22.08 -10.91
C LEU A 49 3.40 22.52 -9.91
N SER A 50 3.14 22.49 -8.59
CA SER A 50 4.16 22.88 -7.60
C SER A 50 5.34 21.92 -7.54
N THR A 51 5.14 20.62 -7.75
CA THR A 51 6.27 19.68 -7.76
C THR A 51 7.02 19.62 -9.09
N LEU A 52 6.30 19.85 -10.21
CA LEU A 52 6.81 19.59 -11.55
C LEU A 52 7.21 20.87 -12.30
N ARG A 53 6.68 22.03 -11.93
CA ARG A 53 6.97 23.33 -12.55
C ARG A 53 7.53 24.33 -11.53
N ASP A 54 6.86 24.47 -10.40
CA ASP A 54 7.10 25.53 -9.42
C ASP A 54 7.76 24.93 -8.17
N ARG A 55 8.93 24.29 -8.32
CA ARG A 55 9.62 23.64 -7.19
C ARG A 55 9.72 24.60 -6.00
N PRO A 56 9.30 24.20 -4.78
CA PRO A 56 9.61 24.96 -3.59
C PRO A 56 11.09 24.75 -3.19
N GLU A 57 12.00 25.38 -3.93
CA GLU A 57 13.40 25.63 -3.54
C GLU A 57 13.87 27.03 -4.01
N ASP A 58 13.06 28.06 -3.78
CA ASP A 58 13.56 29.44 -3.63
C ASP A 58 14.07 29.73 -2.19
N VAL A 59 13.94 28.79 -1.23
CA VAL A 59 14.55 28.94 0.11
C VAL A 59 14.91 27.58 0.72
N VAL A 60 16.20 27.22 0.73
CA VAL A 60 16.74 26.20 1.65
C VAL A 60 18.03 26.74 2.27
N GLY A 61 18.06 26.84 3.60
CA GLY A 61 19.28 27.07 4.38
C GLY A 61 19.63 28.54 4.70
N LEU A 62 19.81 28.81 6.00
CA LEU A 62 20.38 30.05 6.52
C LEU A 62 21.87 29.81 6.80
N GLU A 63 22.77 30.44 6.04
CA GLU A 63 24.17 30.53 6.45
C GLU A 63 24.45 31.89 7.13
N LEU A 64 25.01 31.82 8.34
CA LEU A 64 25.59 32.97 9.02
C LEU A 64 27.01 33.19 8.50
N ARG A 65 27.25 34.31 7.80
CA ARG A 65 28.60 34.80 7.55
C ARG A 65 28.80 36.14 8.26
N ALA A 66 29.84 36.22 9.08
CA ALA A 66 30.31 37.48 9.64
C ALA A 66 30.94 38.32 8.52
N THR A 67 30.54 39.59 8.41
CA THR A 67 31.26 40.58 7.61
C THR A 67 32.53 41.01 8.35
N PRO A 68 33.68 41.17 7.67
CA PRO A 68 34.88 41.70 8.30
C PRO A 68 34.62 43.17 8.68
N GLY A 69 34.53 43.43 9.99
CA GLY A 69 34.31 44.77 10.54
C GLY A 69 33.01 44.90 11.32
N GLY A 70 33.00 44.37 12.56
CA GLY A 70 32.36 44.97 13.73
C GLY A 70 30.83 45.08 13.85
N ASP A 71 30.06 45.24 12.78
CA ASP A 71 28.61 45.46 12.85
C ASP A 71 27.83 44.24 12.34
N VAL A 72 27.11 43.58 13.26
CA VAL A 72 26.33 42.37 12.99
C VAL A 72 24.96 42.74 12.40
N ALA A 73 24.93 43.10 11.11
CA ALA A 73 23.69 43.14 10.34
C ALA A 73 23.43 41.75 9.70
N LEU A 74 22.50 40.98 10.27
CA LEU A 74 22.02 39.71 9.72
C LEU A 74 21.33 39.94 8.36
N LYS A 75 22.07 39.82 7.25
CA LYS A 75 21.48 39.82 5.91
C LYS A 75 21.17 38.39 5.47
N LEU A 76 19.91 38.02 5.57
CA LEU A 76 19.33 36.82 4.96
C LEU A 76 19.43 36.92 3.44
N ARG A 77 20.10 35.98 2.77
CA ARG A 77 20.07 35.86 1.31
C ARG A 77 19.61 34.43 0.94
N PRO A 78 18.50 34.27 0.21
CA PRO A 78 18.09 32.97 -0.30
C PRO A 78 19.09 32.47 -1.35
N GLN A 79 19.60 31.25 -1.17
CA GLN A 79 20.32 30.55 -2.23
C GLN A 79 19.27 30.03 -3.23
N HIS A 80 19.26 30.60 -4.44
CA HIS A 80 18.39 30.12 -5.51
C HIS A 80 19.07 28.93 -6.19
N ARG A 81 18.43 27.76 -6.18
CA ARG A 81 18.85 26.63 -7.03
C ARG A 81 18.51 26.98 -8.48
N ALA A 82 19.39 26.64 -9.42
CA ALA A 82 19.14 26.91 -10.83
C ALA A 82 17.82 26.27 -11.29
N PRO A 83 16.99 26.96 -12.10
CA PRO A 83 15.74 26.40 -12.60
C PRO A 83 16.03 25.11 -13.37
N VAL A 84 15.49 24.00 -12.88
CA VAL A 84 15.69 22.69 -13.49
C VAL A 84 14.70 22.54 -14.64
N SER A 85 15.22 22.38 -15.87
CA SER A 85 14.38 22.09 -17.02
C SER A 85 13.69 20.74 -16.85
N VAL A 86 12.36 20.74 -16.85
CA VAL A 86 11.53 19.52 -16.76
C VAL A 86 11.83 18.58 -17.92
N ARG A 87 12.01 19.13 -19.13
CA ARG A 87 12.34 18.35 -20.31
C ARG A 87 13.69 17.65 -20.15
N GLU A 88 14.71 18.36 -19.68
CA GLU A 88 16.03 17.77 -19.44
C GLU A 88 15.97 16.69 -18.36
N SER A 89 15.18 16.91 -17.31
CA SER A 89 14.95 15.92 -16.26
C SER A 89 14.26 14.67 -16.79
N LEU A 90 13.25 14.80 -17.67
CA LEU A 90 12.59 13.66 -18.32
C LEU A 90 13.55 12.88 -19.21
N VAL A 91 14.39 13.57 -19.99
CA VAL A 91 15.40 12.92 -20.84
C VAL A 91 16.46 12.22 -20.00
N ALA A 92 16.93 12.85 -18.93
CA ALA A 92 17.86 12.24 -17.99
C ALA A 92 17.24 11.01 -17.32
N PHE A 93 15.99 11.11 -16.84
CA PHE A 93 15.28 9.99 -16.24
C PHE A 93 15.12 8.84 -17.22
N HIS A 94 14.70 9.10 -18.46
CA HIS A 94 14.61 8.08 -19.51
C HIS A 94 15.96 7.40 -19.74
N ARG A 95 17.04 8.17 -19.93
CA ARG A 95 18.39 7.62 -20.16
C ARG A 95 18.91 6.79 -19.00
N THR A 96 18.51 7.11 -17.76
CA THR A 96 18.98 6.40 -16.55
C THR A 96 18.12 5.20 -16.20
N HIS A 97 16.82 5.22 -16.53
CA HIS A 97 15.86 4.23 -16.03
C HIS A 97 15.28 3.30 -17.10
N TYR A 98 15.21 3.72 -18.37
CA TYR A 98 14.61 2.92 -19.45
C TYR A 98 15.68 2.02 -20.09
N SER A 99 15.83 0.83 -19.52
CA SER A 99 16.76 -0.21 -19.94
C SER A 99 16.03 -1.47 -20.38
N ALA A 100 16.44 -2.09 -21.49
CA ALA A 100 15.83 -3.31 -22.01
C ALA A 100 15.76 -4.45 -20.96
N ASN A 101 16.79 -4.63 -20.13
CA ASN A 101 16.80 -5.68 -19.09
C ASN A 101 15.70 -5.50 -18.01
N ALA A 102 15.22 -4.26 -17.81
CA ALA A 102 14.15 -3.92 -16.86
C ALA A 102 12.75 -3.87 -17.51
N MET A 103 12.65 -4.10 -18.82
CA MET A 103 11.38 -4.07 -19.55
C MET A 103 10.80 -5.48 -19.72
N ARG A 104 9.48 -5.55 -19.79
CA ARG A 104 8.71 -6.74 -20.15
C ARG A 104 7.65 -6.33 -21.17
N LEU A 105 7.46 -7.16 -22.18
CA LEU A 105 6.56 -6.90 -23.29
C LEU A 105 5.64 -8.10 -23.48
N VAL A 106 4.36 -7.82 -23.68
CA VAL A 106 3.35 -8.80 -24.08
C VAL A 106 2.64 -8.25 -25.30
N VAL A 107 2.48 -9.10 -26.31
CA VAL A 107 1.74 -8.78 -27.54
C VAL A 107 0.65 -9.83 -27.70
N VAL A 108 -0.58 -9.36 -27.86
CA VAL A 108 -1.76 -10.20 -28.09
C VAL A 108 -2.22 -9.93 -29.52
N GLY A 109 -2.26 -10.98 -30.35
CA GLY A 109 -2.63 -10.91 -31.76
C GLY A 109 -3.40 -12.16 -32.17
N ARG A 110 -3.93 -12.15 -33.40
CA ARG A 110 -4.63 -13.30 -33.97
C ARG A 110 -3.68 -14.25 -34.71
N GLU A 111 -2.48 -13.76 -34.99
CA GLU A 111 -1.43 -14.44 -35.73
C GLU A 111 -0.73 -15.50 -34.87
N ASP A 112 -0.06 -16.44 -35.54
CA ASP A 112 0.76 -17.44 -34.86
C ASP A 112 2.00 -16.84 -34.17
N LEU A 113 2.59 -17.63 -33.26
CA LEU A 113 3.72 -17.18 -32.44
C LEU A 113 4.94 -16.79 -33.27
N ASP A 114 5.21 -17.50 -34.38
CA ASP A 114 6.34 -17.22 -35.25
C ASP A 114 6.17 -15.86 -35.95
N THR A 115 4.95 -15.56 -36.41
CA THR A 115 4.60 -14.28 -37.03
C THR A 115 4.71 -13.14 -36.02
N LEU A 116 4.12 -13.29 -34.83
CA LEU A 116 4.20 -12.27 -33.77
C LEU A 116 5.66 -12.01 -33.36
N GLN A 117 6.46 -13.06 -33.20
CA GLN A 117 7.88 -12.92 -32.90
C GLN A 117 8.62 -12.17 -34.02
N ALA A 118 8.38 -12.53 -35.29
CA ALA A 118 9.01 -11.89 -36.45
C ALA A 118 8.68 -10.39 -36.54
N TRP A 119 7.50 -9.96 -36.09
CA TRP A 119 7.13 -8.54 -36.02
C TRP A 119 7.74 -7.82 -34.81
N VAL A 120 7.75 -8.46 -33.65
CA VAL A 120 8.19 -7.84 -32.38
C VAL A 120 9.70 -7.64 -32.35
N VAL A 121 10.47 -8.64 -32.77
CA VAL A 121 11.94 -8.60 -32.73
C VAL A 121 12.54 -7.35 -33.40
N PRO A 122 12.23 -7.00 -34.65
CA PRO A 122 12.82 -5.82 -35.30
C PRO A 122 12.39 -4.47 -34.69
N LEU A 123 11.25 -4.45 -33.99
CA LEU A 123 10.72 -3.24 -33.33
C LEU A 123 11.39 -2.98 -31.98
N PHE A 124 11.55 -4.01 -31.15
CA PHE A 124 11.97 -3.87 -29.75
C PHE A 124 13.43 -4.27 -29.47
N SER A 125 14.10 -5.01 -30.37
CA SER A 125 15.53 -5.35 -30.21
C SER A 125 16.46 -4.13 -30.21
N LYS A 126 15.96 -2.98 -30.70
CA LYS A 126 16.69 -1.71 -30.74
C LYS A 126 16.68 -0.95 -29.41
N VAL A 127 15.90 -1.39 -28.42
CA VAL A 127 15.86 -0.74 -27.11
C VAL A 127 17.22 -0.93 -26.42
N PRO A 128 17.90 0.14 -25.99
CA PRO A 128 19.19 0.02 -25.32
C PRO A 128 19.10 -0.78 -24.03
N ASN A 129 20.04 -1.69 -23.81
CA ASN A 129 20.30 -2.27 -22.50
C ASN A 129 21.45 -1.50 -21.84
N ILE A 130 21.17 -0.84 -20.72
CA ILE A 130 22.16 -0.13 -19.90
C ILE A 130 22.47 -0.91 -18.60
N ASP A 131 22.11 -2.20 -18.56
CA ASP A 131 22.33 -3.12 -17.43
C ASP A 131 21.87 -2.55 -16.10
N ARG A 132 20.69 -1.92 -16.13
CA ARG A 132 20.11 -1.28 -14.95
C ARG A 132 19.81 -2.34 -13.89
N LEU A 133 20.37 -2.15 -12.70
CA LEU A 133 20.00 -2.96 -11.55
C LEU A 133 18.64 -2.55 -10.98
N PRO A 134 17.84 -3.52 -10.50
CA PRO A 134 16.64 -3.22 -9.75
C PRO A 134 16.97 -2.34 -8.53
N PRO A 135 16.07 -1.42 -8.18
CA PRO A 135 16.23 -0.64 -6.98
C PRO A 135 16.20 -1.53 -5.72
N VAL A 136 17.06 -1.24 -4.74
CA VAL A 136 17.10 -1.93 -3.44
C VAL A 136 17.00 -0.93 -2.30
N TRP A 137 15.92 -1.00 -1.54
CA TRP A 137 15.62 -0.07 -0.44
C TRP A 137 16.09 -0.68 0.88
N GLY A 138 16.97 0.03 1.58
CA GLY A 138 17.67 -0.50 2.77
C GLY A 138 16.98 -0.23 4.11
N THR A 139 15.87 0.49 4.12
CA THR A 139 15.10 0.82 5.33
C THR A 139 13.64 0.47 5.14
N LEU A 140 12.96 0.06 6.22
CA LEU A 140 11.51 -0.13 6.18
C LEU A 140 10.80 1.21 6.34
N PRO A 141 9.69 1.48 5.64
CA PRO A 141 8.92 2.71 5.81
C PRO A 141 8.28 2.84 7.20
N TYR A 142 8.05 1.71 7.89
CA TYR A 142 7.40 1.69 9.20
C TYR A 142 8.30 0.94 10.19
N GLY A 143 9.03 1.71 10.99
CA GLY A 143 9.80 1.20 12.13
C GLY A 143 9.06 1.39 13.46
N PRO A 144 9.70 1.08 14.59
CA PRO A 144 9.12 1.25 15.93
C PRO A 144 8.61 2.66 16.25
N ALA A 145 9.15 3.69 15.60
CA ALA A 145 8.70 5.07 15.77
C ALA A 145 7.38 5.39 15.03
N GLN A 146 7.10 4.66 13.95
CA GLN A 146 5.91 4.84 13.11
C GLN A 146 4.77 3.86 13.45
N LEU A 147 5.08 2.70 14.06
CA LEU A 147 4.10 1.72 14.51
C LEU A 147 3.57 2.01 15.93
N GLY A 148 2.53 1.29 16.35
CA GLY A 148 1.88 1.49 17.65
C GLY A 148 1.11 2.81 17.71
N ARG A 149 0.50 3.21 16.58
CA ARG A 149 -0.14 4.52 16.41
C ARG A 149 -1.60 4.42 16.00
N GLU A 150 -2.38 5.38 16.46
CA GLU A 150 -3.74 5.62 16.05
C GLU A 150 -3.82 6.86 15.15
N LEU A 151 -4.50 6.71 14.01
CA LEU A 151 -4.87 7.76 13.09
C LEU A 151 -6.39 7.96 13.17
N LYS A 152 -6.83 9.11 13.70
CA LYS A 152 -8.21 9.58 13.58
C LYS A 152 -8.29 10.49 12.35
N VAL A 153 -9.11 10.15 11.36
CA VAL A 153 -9.14 10.81 10.05
C VAL A 153 -10.52 11.36 9.74
N VAL A 154 -10.58 12.58 9.20
CA VAL A 154 -11.83 13.18 8.73
C VAL A 154 -11.97 12.97 7.22
N PRO A 155 -12.87 12.10 6.77
CA PRO A 155 -13.10 11.86 5.35
C PRO A 155 -13.89 13.01 4.71
N VAL A 156 -13.88 13.07 3.38
CA VAL A 156 -14.70 13.99 2.58
C VAL A 156 -16.14 13.47 2.53
N ARG A 157 -16.30 12.19 2.17
CA ARG A 157 -17.61 11.52 2.15
C ARG A 157 -18.03 11.14 3.56
N ASP A 158 -19.31 10.82 3.73
CA ASP A 158 -19.84 10.29 5.00
C ASP A 158 -19.55 8.79 5.12
N LEU A 159 -18.27 8.43 5.20
CA LEU A 159 -17.81 7.06 5.44
C LEU A 159 -17.44 6.89 6.91
N ARG A 160 -17.62 5.66 7.41
CA ARG A 160 -17.27 5.22 8.77
C ARG A 160 -16.48 3.95 8.61
N THR A 161 -15.16 4.04 8.64
CA THR A 161 -14.29 2.89 8.44
C THR A 161 -13.30 2.78 9.57
N LEU A 162 -13.12 1.55 10.06
CA LEU A 162 -12.06 1.19 11.00
C LEU A 162 -11.13 0.22 10.30
N SER A 163 -9.83 0.49 10.33
CA SER A 163 -8.83 -0.45 9.88
C SER A 163 -7.72 -0.65 10.90
N VAL A 164 -7.25 -1.88 11.00
CA VAL A 164 -6.03 -2.24 11.73
C VAL A 164 -5.07 -2.83 10.71
N TRP A 165 -3.87 -2.27 10.64
CA TRP A 165 -2.88 -2.71 9.67
C TRP A 165 -1.50 -2.89 10.28
N TRP A 166 -0.70 -3.75 9.65
CA TRP A 166 0.65 -4.10 10.05
C TRP A 166 1.60 -3.98 8.86
N ALA A 167 2.81 -3.50 9.12
CA ALA A 167 3.89 -3.55 8.14
C ALA A 167 4.58 -4.92 8.19
N LEU A 168 4.69 -5.56 7.02
CA LEU A 168 5.28 -6.88 6.85
C LEU A 168 6.50 -6.82 5.91
N PRO A 169 7.43 -7.79 6.03
CA PRO A 169 8.39 -8.06 4.97
C PRO A 169 7.70 -8.29 3.61
N PRO A 170 8.42 -8.16 2.48
CA PRO A 170 7.82 -8.32 1.17
C PRO A 170 7.23 -9.73 1.01
N LEU A 171 5.97 -9.79 0.59
CA LEU A 171 5.21 -11.04 0.48
C LEU A 171 5.33 -11.69 -0.90
N ARG A 172 5.79 -10.94 -1.91
CA ARG A 172 5.95 -11.41 -3.30
C ARG A 172 6.78 -12.69 -3.44
N PRO A 173 7.89 -12.91 -2.70
CA PRO A 173 8.63 -14.18 -2.77
C PRO A 173 7.82 -15.40 -2.31
N LEU A 174 6.75 -15.20 -1.53
CA LEU A 174 5.90 -16.25 -0.99
C LEU A 174 4.69 -16.55 -1.88
N TYR A 175 4.76 -16.24 -3.18
CA TYR A 175 3.63 -16.39 -4.09
C TYR A 175 3.18 -17.85 -4.28
N ARG A 176 4.01 -18.86 -3.99
CA ARG A 176 3.60 -20.28 -4.08
C ARG A 176 2.80 -20.76 -2.88
N SER A 177 3.13 -20.29 -1.68
CA SER A 177 2.47 -20.69 -0.42
C SER A 177 1.40 -19.72 0.07
N LYS A 178 1.48 -18.44 -0.34
CA LYS A 178 0.49 -17.38 -0.10
C LYS A 178 -0.05 -17.31 1.34
N PRO A 179 0.81 -17.25 2.38
CA PRO A 179 0.36 -17.24 3.78
C PRO A 179 -0.58 -16.06 4.09
N HIS A 180 -0.33 -14.90 3.46
CA HIS A 180 -1.18 -13.71 3.60
C HIS A 180 -2.60 -13.93 3.09
N ARG A 181 -2.79 -14.70 2.01
CA ARG A 181 -4.13 -15.00 1.50
C ARG A 181 -4.88 -15.99 2.39
N ILE A 182 -4.17 -16.94 2.99
CA ILE A 182 -4.76 -17.89 3.95
C ILE A 182 -5.26 -17.14 5.20
N LEU A 183 -4.44 -16.23 5.74
CA LEU A 183 -4.86 -15.40 6.87
C LEU A 183 -5.99 -14.42 6.49
N SER A 184 -5.95 -13.85 5.28
CA SER A 184 -7.03 -13.03 4.72
C SER A 184 -8.34 -13.80 4.60
N HIS A 185 -8.31 -15.05 4.12
CA HIS A 185 -9.48 -15.93 4.03
C HIS A 185 -10.15 -16.15 5.38
N LEU A 186 -9.35 -16.42 6.42
CA LEU A 186 -9.86 -16.64 7.78
C LEU A 186 -10.37 -15.34 8.42
N LEU A 187 -9.62 -14.24 8.33
CA LEU A 187 -10.02 -12.96 8.91
C LEU A 187 -11.22 -12.34 8.21
N GLY A 188 -11.31 -12.53 6.90
CA GLY A 188 -12.39 -12.08 6.02
C GLY A 188 -13.60 -13.01 5.94
N HIS A 189 -13.60 -14.11 6.70
CA HIS A 189 -14.69 -15.09 6.63
C HIS A 189 -16.02 -14.49 7.10
N GLU A 190 -17.12 -14.79 6.41
CA GLU A 190 -18.44 -14.25 6.71
C GLU A 190 -19.41 -15.25 7.37
N GLY A 191 -18.97 -16.50 7.58
CA GLY A 191 -19.79 -17.56 8.16
C GLY A 191 -19.97 -17.49 9.68
N GLU A 192 -20.72 -18.44 10.22
CA GLU A 192 -20.94 -18.58 11.66
C GLU A 192 -19.60 -18.75 12.40
N GLY A 193 -19.45 -18.08 13.54
CA GLY A 193 -18.20 -18.10 14.31
C GLY A 193 -17.16 -17.09 13.85
N SER A 194 -17.38 -16.39 12.72
CA SER A 194 -16.44 -15.39 12.23
C SER A 194 -16.50 -14.06 12.99
N LEU A 195 -15.43 -13.27 12.86
CA LEU A 195 -15.36 -11.91 13.38
C LEU A 195 -16.48 -11.03 12.81
N LEU A 196 -16.74 -11.11 11.50
CA LEU A 196 -17.81 -10.35 10.87
C LEU A 196 -19.19 -10.76 11.39
N SER A 197 -19.46 -12.07 11.54
CA SER A 197 -20.73 -12.56 12.06
C SER A 197 -21.01 -12.03 13.48
N LEU A 198 -20.00 -12.05 14.37
CA LEU A 198 -20.12 -11.49 15.72
C LEU A 198 -20.46 -9.99 15.68
N LEU A 199 -19.78 -9.22 14.82
CA LEU A 199 -19.95 -7.78 14.75
C LEU A 199 -21.26 -7.36 14.07
N LYS A 200 -21.71 -8.12 13.06
CA LYS A 200 -23.05 -8.00 12.47
C LYS A 200 -24.15 -8.29 13.49
N SER A 201 -23.99 -9.32 14.33
CA SER A 201 -24.98 -9.66 15.37
C SER A 201 -25.19 -8.54 16.41
N LYS A 202 -24.18 -7.68 16.60
CA LYS A 202 -24.24 -6.51 17.47
C LYS A 202 -24.71 -5.23 16.76
N GLY A 203 -24.92 -5.30 15.44
CA GLY A 203 -25.26 -4.14 14.61
C GLY A 203 -24.12 -3.14 14.44
N TRP A 204 -22.85 -3.57 14.60
CA TRP A 204 -21.69 -2.68 14.60
C TRP A 204 -20.99 -2.57 13.24
N CYS A 205 -21.08 -3.59 12.41
CA CYS A 205 -20.33 -3.67 11.15
C CYS A 205 -21.21 -4.19 10.01
N ASP A 206 -21.09 -3.59 8.84
CA ASP A 206 -21.82 -3.99 7.63
C ASP A 206 -20.97 -4.92 6.74
N ALA A 207 -19.67 -4.65 6.62
CA ALA A 207 -18.72 -5.41 5.82
C ALA A 207 -17.33 -5.43 6.46
N LEU A 208 -16.61 -6.54 6.27
CA LEU A 208 -15.21 -6.67 6.67
C LEU A 208 -14.42 -7.26 5.50
N SER A 209 -13.23 -6.71 5.28
CA SER A 209 -12.24 -7.27 4.37
C SER A 209 -10.89 -7.35 5.07
N ALA A 210 -10.14 -8.41 4.80
CA ALA A 210 -8.75 -8.54 5.25
C ALA A 210 -7.86 -8.87 4.06
N GLY A 211 -6.64 -8.34 4.01
CA GLY A 211 -5.75 -8.65 2.90
C GLY A 211 -4.46 -7.86 2.87
N GLU A 212 -3.62 -8.22 1.91
CA GLU A 212 -2.42 -7.45 1.56
C GLU A 212 -2.83 -6.13 0.88
N THR A 213 -2.24 -5.03 1.33
CA THR A 213 -2.31 -3.71 0.68
C THR A 213 -0.90 -3.16 0.52
N ASN A 214 -0.70 -2.20 -0.39
CA ASN A 214 0.62 -1.58 -0.63
C ASN A 214 1.77 -2.61 -0.79
N SER A 215 1.60 -3.60 -1.66
CA SER A 215 2.61 -4.62 -1.96
C SER A 215 3.79 -4.01 -2.73
N ASN A 216 4.91 -3.79 -2.06
CA ASN A 216 6.15 -3.26 -2.65
C ASN A 216 7.25 -4.33 -2.68
N SER A 217 8.39 -4.02 -3.29
CA SER A 217 9.52 -4.96 -3.40
C SER A 217 10.25 -5.20 -2.07
N ASP A 218 10.11 -4.26 -1.14
CA ASP A 218 10.85 -4.12 0.11
C ASP A 218 9.96 -4.28 1.36
N PHE A 219 8.64 -4.11 1.21
CA PHE A 219 7.66 -4.31 2.27
C PHE A 219 6.25 -4.55 1.69
N ALA A 220 5.34 -5.01 2.53
CA ALA A 220 3.90 -4.99 2.25
C ALA A 220 3.14 -4.51 3.49
N LEU A 221 1.91 -4.05 3.32
CA LEU A 221 0.99 -3.88 4.44
C LEU A 221 -0.02 -5.03 4.43
N PHE A 222 -0.47 -5.42 5.62
CA PHE A 222 -1.62 -6.31 5.77
C PHE A 222 -2.66 -5.57 6.60
N GLU A 223 -3.89 -5.54 6.14
CA GLU A 223 -4.95 -4.70 6.69
C GLU A 223 -6.21 -5.51 6.92
N VAL A 224 -6.84 -5.30 8.08
CA VAL A 224 -8.21 -5.72 8.38
C VAL A 224 -9.04 -4.44 8.42
N GLN A 225 -9.88 -4.23 7.41
CA GLN A 225 -10.73 -3.06 7.25
C GLN A 225 -12.21 -3.45 7.45
N MET A 226 -12.95 -2.54 8.07
CA MET A 226 -14.34 -2.71 8.42
C MET A 226 -15.15 -1.47 8.04
N ASP A 227 -16.32 -1.68 7.45
CA ASP A 227 -17.34 -0.64 7.25
C ASP A 227 -18.28 -0.65 8.46
N LEU A 228 -18.28 0.46 9.21
CA LEU A 228 -19.00 0.58 10.46
C LEU A 228 -20.40 1.15 10.26
N SER A 229 -21.35 0.63 11.02
CA SER A 229 -22.64 1.28 11.19
C SER A 229 -22.49 2.56 12.05
N PRO A 230 -23.50 3.44 12.11
CA PRO A 230 -23.48 4.56 13.05
C PRO A 230 -23.31 4.14 14.51
N GLN A 231 -23.82 2.96 14.88
CA GLN A 231 -23.62 2.41 16.22
C GLN A 231 -22.19 1.89 16.37
N GLY A 232 -21.64 1.19 15.37
CA GLY A 232 -20.25 0.72 15.39
C GLY A 232 -19.22 1.83 15.54
N ASP A 233 -19.45 2.98 14.91
CA ASP A 233 -18.61 4.19 15.04
C ASP A 233 -18.46 4.66 16.50
N ALA A 234 -19.49 4.46 17.31
CA ALA A 234 -19.49 4.81 18.73
C ALA A 234 -18.88 3.71 19.63
N HIS A 235 -18.60 2.52 19.09
CA HIS A 235 -18.10 1.34 19.83
C HIS A 235 -16.74 0.84 19.31
N VAL A 236 -15.93 1.73 18.72
CA VAL A 236 -14.60 1.38 18.18
C VAL A 236 -13.70 0.76 19.25
N ASP A 237 -13.76 1.24 20.50
CA ASP A 237 -12.93 0.75 21.60
C ASP A 237 -13.31 -0.68 22.05
N GLU A 238 -14.53 -1.12 21.75
CA GLU A 238 -15.03 -2.48 21.97
C GLU A 238 -14.82 -3.40 20.74
N ILE A 239 -14.80 -2.84 19.53
CA ILE A 239 -14.51 -3.59 18.30
C ILE A 239 -13.03 -3.99 18.24
N LEU A 240 -12.12 -3.07 18.57
CA LEU A 240 -10.67 -3.30 18.47
C LEU A 240 -10.20 -4.57 19.22
N PRO A 241 -10.56 -4.79 20.50
CA PRO A 241 -10.21 -6.03 21.20
C PRO A 241 -10.69 -7.29 20.48
N LEU A 242 -11.87 -7.28 19.83
CA LEU A 242 -12.41 -8.46 19.16
C LEU A 242 -11.54 -8.91 17.96
N ILE A 243 -10.90 -7.96 17.26
CA ILE A 243 -9.95 -8.26 16.19
C ILE A 243 -8.75 -9.03 16.76
N PHE A 244 -8.18 -8.57 17.87
CA PHE A 244 -7.04 -9.22 18.51
C PHE A 244 -7.41 -10.55 19.18
N GLN A 245 -8.60 -10.65 19.75
CA GLN A 245 -9.12 -11.91 20.29
C GLN A 245 -9.28 -12.98 19.20
N TYR A 246 -9.69 -12.58 17.98
CA TYR A 246 -9.70 -13.48 16.83
C TYR A 246 -8.28 -13.91 16.43
N LEU A 247 -7.32 -12.98 16.38
CA LEU A 247 -5.92 -13.33 16.12
C LEU A 247 -5.33 -14.25 17.21
N THR A 248 -5.70 -14.06 18.47
CA THR A 248 -5.32 -14.94 19.58
C THR A 248 -5.92 -16.34 19.43
N MET A 249 -7.18 -16.44 19.00
CA MET A 249 -7.81 -17.72 18.67
C MET A 249 -7.05 -18.45 17.54
N LEU A 250 -6.68 -17.72 16.48
CA LEU A 250 -5.90 -18.29 15.37
C LEU A 250 -4.54 -18.79 15.84
N ARG A 251 -3.86 -18.05 16.73
CA ARG A 251 -2.57 -18.46 17.32
C ARG A 251 -2.72 -19.69 18.20
N ALA A 252 -3.77 -19.75 19.01
CA ALA A 252 -4.06 -20.93 19.83
C ALA A 252 -4.39 -22.18 18.99
N SER A 253 -4.83 -21.97 17.75
CA SER A 253 -5.10 -23.03 16.78
C SER A 253 -3.89 -23.33 15.88
N ALA A 254 -2.73 -22.70 16.10
CA ALA A 254 -1.54 -22.92 15.30
C ALA A 254 -0.83 -24.25 15.70
N PRO A 255 -0.25 -24.99 14.73
CA PRO A 255 -0.28 -24.74 13.30
C PRO A 255 -1.69 -24.90 12.74
N LEU A 256 -2.10 -23.98 11.86
CA LEU A 256 -3.46 -24.00 11.32
C LEU A 256 -3.72 -25.31 10.58
N PRO A 257 -4.91 -25.91 10.73
CA PRO A 257 -5.24 -27.17 10.08
C PRO A 257 -5.04 -27.12 8.57
N ARG A 258 -4.49 -28.19 8.01
CA ARG A 258 -4.21 -28.29 6.57
C ARG A 258 -5.44 -28.06 5.69
N TRP A 259 -6.63 -28.44 6.16
CA TRP A 259 -7.86 -28.26 5.38
C TRP A 259 -8.11 -26.80 4.98
N VAL A 260 -7.64 -25.81 5.77
CA VAL A 260 -7.76 -24.39 5.43
C VAL A 260 -6.95 -24.06 4.18
N PHE A 261 -5.75 -24.62 4.07
CA PHE A 261 -4.94 -24.50 2.87
C PHE A 261 -5.60 -25.21 1.69
N ASP A 262 -6.07 -26.45 1.90
CA ASP A 262 -6.68 -27.25 0.83
C ASP A 262 -7.95 -26.56 0.29
N GLU A 263 -8.73 -25.89 1.15
CA GLU A 263 -9.88 -25.07 0.75
C GLU A 263 -9.46 -23.86 -0.09
N CYS A 264 -8.47 -23.08 0.38
CA CYS A 264 -7.92 -21.95 -0.39
C CYS A 264 -7.39 -22.41 -1.77
N ALA A 265 -6.70 -23.54 -1.79
CA ALA A 265 -6.14 -24.14 -2.99
C ALA A 265 -7.24 -24.56 -3.97
N ALA A 266 -8.31 -25.21 -3.48
CA ALA A 266 -9.44 -25.61 -4.29
C ALA A 266 -10.19 -24.42 -4.90
N ILE A 267 -10.38 -23.34 -4.13
CA ILE A 267 -10.97 -22.07 -4.63
C ILE A 267 -10.06 -21.46 -5.71
N GLY A 268 -8.76 -21.41 -5.48
CA GLY A 268 -7.77 -20.90 -6.44
C GLY A 268 -7.76 -21.70 -7.76
N GLU A 269 -7.74 -23.02 -7.67
CA GLU A 269 -7.81 -23.94 -8.81
C GLU A 269 -9.10 -23.74 -9.61
N MET A 270 -10.25 -23.67 -8.93
CA MET A 270 -11.55 -23.39 -9.57
C MET A 270 -11.53 -22.05 -10.29
N GLY A 271 -11.02 -21.00 -9.62
CA GLY A 271 -10.92 -19.65 -10.18
C GLY A 271 -10.01 -19.58 -11.40
N PHE A 272 -8.94 -20.38 -11.44
CA PHE A 272 -8.05 -20.47 -12.61
C PHE A 272 -8.71 -21.26 -13.75
N ARG A 273 -9.27 -22.42 -13.44
CA ARG A 273 -9.85 -23.34 -14.44
C ARG A 273 -11.03 -22.75 -15.19
N PHE A 274 -11.86 -21.97 -14.49
CA PHE A 274 -13.06 -21.35 -15.04
C PHE A 274 -12.89 -19.84 -15.25
N LYS A 275 -11.64 -19.38 -15.35
CA LYS A 275 -11.32 -17.99 -15.60
C LYS A 275 -11.88 -17.57 -16.97
N ASP A 276 -12.63 -16.47 -16.98
CA ASP A 276 -13.07 -15.83 -18.21
C ASP A 276 -11.89 -15.33 -19.04
N VAL A 277 -12.13 -15.23 -20.35
CA VAL A 277 -11.16 -14.68 -21.30
C VAL A 277 -11.03 -13.19 -21.04
N ASP A 278 -9.80 -12.75 -20.74
CA ASP A 278 -9.48 -11.33 -20.56
C ASP A 278 -9.66 -10.57 -21.88
N GLU A 279 -10.09 -9.32 -21.80
CA GLU A 279 -9.99 -8.41 -22.94
C GLU A 279 -8.51 -8.28 -23.36
N PRO A 280 -8.16 -8.28 -24.66
CA PRO A 280 -6.77 -8.30 -25.11
C PRO A 280 -5.87 -7.21 -24.51
N GLN A 281 -6.44 -6.02 -24.29
CA GLN A 281 -5.70 -4.91 -23.67
C GLN A 281 -5.37 -5.20 -22.20
N ASP A 282 -6.33 -5.71 -21.45
CA ASP A 282 -6.15 -6.05 -20.03
C ASP A 282 -5.20 -7.23 -19.86
N ALA A 283 -5.32 -8.25 -20.72
CA ALA A 283 -4.39 -9.37 -20.78
C ALA A 283 -2.95 -8.90 -21.00
N ALA A 284 -2.73 -8.06 -22.02
CA ALA A 284 -1.40 -7.54 -22.35
C ALA A 284 -0.81 -6.73 -21.18
N CYS A 285 -1.60 -5.84 -20.59
CA CYS A 285 -1.17 -5.03 -19.45
C CYS A 285 -0.87 -5.89 -18.22
N GLY A 286 -1.79 -6.79 -17.86
CA GLY A 286 -1.68 -7.64 -16.68
C GLY A 286 -0.49 -8.59 -16.75
N TYR A 287 -0.30 -9.28 -17.88
CA TYR A 287 0.81 -10.22 -18.04
C TYR A 287 2.16 -9.50 -18.14
N ALA A 288 2.22 -8.31 -18.74
CA ALA A 288 3.45 -7.51 -18.75
C ALA A 288 3.87 -7.09 -17.33
N GLN A 289 2.90 -6.76 -16.46
CA GLN A 289 3.16 -6.48 -15.05
C GLN A 289 3.58 -7.74 -14.29
N ALA A 290 2.89 -8.87 -14.50
CA ALA A 290 3.23 -10.14 -13.86
C ALA A 290 4.64 -10.63 -14.23
N LEU A 291 5.07 -10.46 -15.49
CA LEU A 291 6.43 -10.78 -15.96
C LEU A 291 7.54 -9.97 -15.26
N GLN A 292 7.21 -8.87 -14.58
CA GLN A 292 8.17 -8.12 -13.76
C GLN A 292 8.43 -8.83 -12.42
N LEU A 293 7.52 -9.69 -11.98
CA LEU A 293 7.51 -10.27 -10.64
C LEU A 293 7.66 -11.79 -10.64
N LEU A 294 7.30 -12.45 -11.74
CA LEU A 294 7.14 -13.90 -11.84
C LEU A 294 7.93 -14.48 -13.02
N PRO A 295 8.35 -15.75 -12.94
CA PRO A 295 8.87 -16.48 -14.09
C PRO A 295 7.84 -16.54 -15.23
N PRO A 296 8.26 -16.41 -16.51
CA PRO A 296 7.33 -16.42 -17.65
C PRO A 296 6.39 -17.62 -17.71
N GLN A 297 6.84 -18.78 -17.22
CA GLN A 297 6.08 -20.03 -17.22
C GLN A 297 4.91 -20.02 -16.23
N GLU A 298 4.96 -19.15 -15.22
CA GLU A 298 4.01 -19.14 -14.10
C GLU A 298 3.10 -17.90 -14.11
N VAL A 299 3.30 -16.97 -15.06
CA VAL A 299 2.56 -15.70 -15.15
C VAL A 299 1.05 -15.86 -15.13
N LEU A 300 0.53 -16.89 -15.78
CA LEU A 300 -0.92 -17.12 -15.90
C LEU A 300 -1.51 -17.75 -14.62
N SER A 301 -0.76 -18.62 -13.95
CA SER A 301 -1.26 -19.48 -12.86
C SER A 301 -0.90 -18.97 -11.46
N ALA A 302 0.25 -18.30 -11.29
CA ALA A 302 0.79 -17.92 -9.99
C ALA A 302 -0.13 -16.99 -9.19
N GLY A 303 -0.96 -16.20 -9.86
CA GLY A 303 -1.99 -15.37 -9.22
C GLY A 303 -3.13 -16.16 -8.57
N TYR A 304 -3.29 -17.44 -8.93
CA TYR A 304 -4.41 -18.29 -8.55
C TYR A 304 -3.99 -19.52 -7.74
N LEU A 305 -3.03 -20.29 -8.25
CA LEU A 305 -2.73 -21.63 -7.73
C LEU A 305 -1.93 -21.60 -6.44
N TYR A 306 -2.27 -22.45 -5.48
CA TYR A 306 -1.49 -22.67 -4.27
C TYR A 306 -0.66 -23.94 -4.47
N GLU A 307 0.66 -23.81 -4.53
CA GLU A 307 1.55 -24.91 -4.91
C GLU A 307 2.21 -25.56 -3.70
N GLU A 308 2.43 -24.81 -2.63
CA GLU A 308 3.21 -25.24 -1.46
C GLU A 308 2.45 -24.95 -0.15
N TYR A 309 2.19 -25.98 0.65
CA TYR A 309 1.70 -25.78 2.01
C TYR A 309 2.88 -25.54 2.96
N ASP A 310 3.05 -24.28 3.38
CA ASP A 310 4.09 -23.86 4.33
C ASP A 310 3.45 -23.35 5.64
N PRO A 311 3.18 -24.24 6.62
CA PRO A 311 2.60 -23.84 7.89
C PRO A 311 3.51 -22.90 8.70
N ALA A 312 4.82 -23.01 8.54
CA ALA A 312 5.79 -22.17 9.25
C ALA A 312 5.73 -20.72 8.75
N ALA A 313 5.56 -20.50 7.45
CA ALA A 313 5.36 -19.16 6.90
C ALA A 313 4.05 -18.51 7.38
N ILE A 314 2.98 -19.30 7.50
CA ILE A 314 1.68 -18.82 8.01
C ILE A 314 1.81 -18.41 9.48
N GLU A 315 2.40 -19.27 10.31
CA GLU A 315 2.63 -19.02 11.73
C GLU A 315 3.56 -17.82 11.95
N ALA A 316 4.66 -17.74 11.19
CA ALA A 316 5.59 -16.61 11.24
C ALA A 316 4.92 -15.28 10.88
N MET A 317 3.98 -15.28 9.93
CA MET A 317 3.19 -14.09 9.62
C MET A 317 2.21 -13.76 10.74
N LEU A 318 1.50 -14.75 11.28
CA LEU A 318 0.53 -14.57 12.36
C LEU A 318 1.18 -14.00 13.64
N HIS A 319 2.42 -14.37 13.95
CA HIS A 319 3.21 -13.82 15.05
C HIS A 319 3.61 -12.35 14.86
N ARG A 320 3.53 -11.80 13.64
CA ARG A 320 3.80 -10.37 13.38
C ARG A 320 2.57 -9.49 13.59
N LEU A 321 1.36 -10.07 13.61
CA LEU A 321 0.10 -9.33 13.72
C LEU A 321 -0.23 -8.96 15.18
N THR A 322 0.68 -8.33 15.90
CA THR A 322 0.52 -8.02 17.34
C THR A 322 -0.06 -6.62 17.58
N PRO A 323 -0.62 -6.35 18.77
CA PRO A 323 -1.08 -5.01 19.16
C PRO A 323 0.01 -3.92 19.01
N GLU A 324 1.24 -4.21 19.43
CA GLU A 324 2.34 -3.23 19.48
C GLU A 324 2.87 -2.88 18.09
N ALA A 325 2.77 -3.82 17.14
CA ALA A 325 3.22 -3.66 15.77
C ALA A 325 2.12 -3.13 14.84
N CYS A 326 0.91 -2.86 15.36
CA CYS A 326 -0.20 -2.40 14.55
C CYS A 326 -0.25 -0.87 14.45
N CYS A 327 -0.97 -0.40 13.44
CA CYS A 327 -1.52 0.93 13.40
C CYS A 327 -3.04 0.83 13.21
N VAL A 328 -3.77 1.72 13.87
CA VAL A 328 -5.23 1.79 13.81
C VAL A 328 -5.63 3.04 13.04
N THR A 329 -6.47 2.91 12.02
CA THR A 329 -7.05 4.04 11.30
C THR A 329 -8.56 4.06 11.53
N HIS A 330 -9.06 5.10 12.17
CA HIS A 330 -10.49 5.37 12.29
C HIS A 330 -10.83 6.59 11.42
N ALA A 331 -11.47 6.36 10.27
CA ALA A 331 -11.91 7.41 9.38
C ALA A 331 -13.42 7.60 9.51
N SER A 332 -13.81 8.74 10.08
CA SER A 332 -15.20 9.08 10.32
C SER A 332 -15.35 10.58 10.53
N ARG A 333 -16.54 11.13 10.21
CA ARG A 333 -16.84 12.54 10.52
C ARG A 333 -16.83 12.81 12.02
N SER A 334 -17.04 11.81 12.87
CA SER A 334 -16.93 11.91 14.33
C SER A 334 -15.52 12.32 14.79
N CYS A 335 -14.49 12.07 13.97
CA CYS A 335 -13.11 12.45 14.26
C CYS A 335 -12.82 13.96 14.08
N ALA A 336 -13.77 14.75 13.57
CA ALA A 336 -13.56 16.16 13.29
C ALA A 336 -13.15 16.98 14.53
N GLY A 337 -13.68 16.65 15.71
CA GLY A 337 -13.37 17.36 16.96
C GLY A 337 -11.96 17.08 17.51
N VAL A 338 -11.30 16.02 17.06
CA VAL A 338 -9.98 15.59 17.56
C VAL A 338 -8.86 15.77 16.53
N ALA A 339 -9.18 16.11 15.28
CA ALA A 339 -8.19 16.31 14.23
C ALA A 339 -7.35 17.57 14.48
N THR A 340 -6.04 17.40 14.67
CA THR A 340 -5.10 18.48 15.00
C THR A 340 -4.08 18.77 13.90
N GLN A 341 -4.02 17.93 12.87
CA GLN A 341 -3.01 17.95 11.80
C GLN A 341 -3.67 17.95 10.42
N ARG A 342 -2.91 18.38 9.41
CA ARG A 342 -3.30 18.30 8.00
C ARG A 342 -2.17 17.70 7.17
N GLU A 343 -2.50 16.71 6.36
CA GLU A 343 -1.57 16.11 5.41
C GLU A 343 -1.19 17.14 4.33
N PRO A 344 0.10 17.33 3.99
CA PRO A 344 0.55 18.42 3.13
C PRO A 344 -0.02 18.48 1.71
N TRP A 345 -0.29 17.35 1.06
CA TRP A 345 -0.62 17.31 -0.37
C TRP A 345 -2.13 17.38 -0.64
N TYR A 346 -2.91 16.65 0.17
CA TYR A 346 -4.36 16.55 0.03
C TYR A 346 -5.11 17.34 1.10
N GLY A 347 -4.42 17.87 2.12
CA GLY A 347 -5.04 18.63 3.20
C GLY A 347 -5.89 17.77 4.14
N THR A 348 -5.65 16.45 4.18
CA THR A 348 -6.40 15.48 4.98
C THR A 348 -6.31 15.83 6.46
N ALA A 349 -7.43 16.24 7.04
CA ALA A 349 -7.51 16.55 8.47
C ALA A 349 -7.47 15.24 9.26
N HIS A 350 -6.51 15.14 10.17
CA HIS A 350 -6.29 13.94 10.96
C HIS A 350 -5.65 14.26 12.32
N ARG A 351 -5.53 13.25 13.17
CA ARG A 351 -4.67 13.22 14.34
C ARG A 351 -3.93 11.90 14.34
N CYS A 352 -2.61 11.94 14.42
CA CYS A 352 -1.75 10.77 14.58
C CYS A 352 -1.12 10.80 15.98
N ALA A 353 -1.41 9.79 16.81
CA ALA A 353 -0.90 9.70 18.18
C ALA A 353 -0.50 8.26 18.52
N PRO A 354 0.41 8.03 19.49
CA PRO A 354 0.64 6.70 20.05
C PRO A 354 -0.65 6.10 20.60
N ILE A 355 -0.81 4.79 20.47
CA ILE A 355 -1.90 4.05 21.11
C ILE A 355 -1.61 4.01 22.62
N GLU A 356 -2.63 4.23 23.44
CA GLU A 356 -2.49 4.22 24.89
C GLU A 356 -1.96 2.85 25.38
N PRO A 357 -0.93 2.82 26.24
CA PRO A 357 -0.35 1.57 26.73
C PRO A 357 -1.37 0.63 27.39
N ALA A 358 -2.38 1.19 28.07
CA ALA A 358 -3.46 0.41 28.67
C ALA A 358 -4.34 -0.30 27.62
N ALA A 359 -4.56 0.33 26.46
CA ALA A 359 -5.30 -0.29 25.36
C ALA A 359 -4.50 -1.42 24.73
N LEU A 360 -3.20 -1.21 24.46
CA LEU A 360 -2.30 -2.26 23.97
C LEU A 360 -2.24 -3.46 24.92
N ALA A 361 -2.07 -3.21 26.22
CA ALA A 361 -2.05 -4.26 27.22
C ALA A 361 -3.33 -5.09 27.23
N ARG A 362 -4.50 -4.42 27.16
CA ARG A 362 -5.80 -5.09 27.08
C ARG A 362 -5.91 -5.98 25.84
N TRP A 363 -5.56 -5.46 24.66
CA TRP A 363 -5.60 -6.20 23.41
C TRP A 363 -4.65 -7.41 23.39
N ALA A 364 -3.54 -7.35 24.11
CA ALA A 364 -2.57 -8.44 24.20
C ALA A 364 -3.01 -9.57 25.15
N THR A 365 -3.80 -9.26 26.20
CA THR A 365 -4.14 -10.21 27.27
C THR A 365 -5.53 -10.82 27.15
N ASP A 366 -6.42 -10.23 26.34
CA ASP A 366 -7.79 -10.68 26.26
C ASP A 366 -7.90 -12.11 25.69
N ALA A 367 -8.61 -12.97 26.41
CA ALA A 367 -8.92 -14.31 25.95
C ALA A 367 -9.86 -14.27 24.74
N PRO A 368 -9.80 -15.25 23.82
CA PRO A 368 -10.72 -15.35 22.70
C PRO A 368 -12.18 -15.27 23.13
N HIS A 369 -12.98 -14.44 22.46
CA HIS A 369 -14.41 -14.36 22.71
C HIS A 369 -15.09 -15.72 22.44
N PRO A 370 -16.01 -16.21 23.29
CA PRO A 370 -16.60 -17.55 23.17
C PRO A 370 -17.37 -17.83 21.86
N ALA A 371 -17.83 -16.76 21.20
CA ALA A 371 -18.54 -16.84 19.94
C ALA A 371 -17.61 -16.98 18.73
N LEU A 372 -16.31 -16.74 18.88
CA LEU A 372 -15.34 -16.86 17.79
C LEU A 372 -14.91 -18.32 17.65
N ARG A 373 -14.93 -18.82 16.42
CA ARG A 373 -14.55 -20.20 16.08
C ARG A 373 -13.83 -20.22 14.73
N LEU A 374 -12.94 -21.19 14.57
CA LEU A 374 -12.25 -21.47 13.30
C LEU A 374 -13.18 -22.17 12.32
#